data_AF-A0A7C6WIF5-F1
#
_entry.id   AF-A0A7C6WIF5-F1
#
_cell.length_a   1.000
_cell.length_b   1.000
_cell.length_c   1.000
_cell.angle_alpha   90.00
_cell.angle_beta   90.00
_cell.angle_gamma   90.00
#
_symmetry.space_group_name_H-M   'P 1'
#
loop_
_entity.id
_entity.type
_entity.pdbx_description
1 polymer ?
#
loop_
_entity_poly.entity_id
_entity_poly.type
_entity_poly.pdbx_seq_one_letter_code
_entity_poly.pdbx_strand_id
1 'polypeptide(L)'
;MLKAMPGDPVRRFMPIDEMGTEGSEHYDKVYEETKIRLGLDKPIPVQYVRWAQATLSGDFGSSTQYRKPVVEVVAGPLRNSLVLNIGSTIIAFFISIV
;
A
#
# COMPACT_ATOMS: atom_id res chain seq x y z
N MET A 1 -4.94 2.78 8.20
CA MET A 1 -3.54 2.83 8.70
C MET A 1 -2.78 4.08 8.27
N LEU A 2 -3.04 4.67 7.10
CA LEU A 2 -2.42 5.93 6.66
C LEU A 2 -2.62 7.10 7.66
N LYS A 3 -3.80 7.20 8.29
CA LYS A 3 -4.14 8.26 9.27
C LYS A 3 -3.28 8.28 10.54
N ALA A 4 -2.56 7.19 10.84
CA ALA A 4 -1.73 7.04 12.04
C ALA A 4 -0.21 7.19 11.76
N MET A 5 0.18 7.47 10.51
CA MET A 5 1.58 7.73 10.19
C MET A 5 2.04 9.04 10.86
N PRO A 6 3.27 9.12 11.39
CA PRO A 6 3.82 10.38 11.87
C PRO A 6 3.99 11.35 10.68
N GLY A 7 3.40 12.54 10.81
CA GLY A 7 3.23 13.51 9.72
C GLY A 7 1.92 13.31 8.96
N ASP A 8 1.37 14.38 8.41
CA ASP A 8 0.11 14.34 7.67
C ASP A 8 0.29 13.52 6.36
N PRO A 9 -0.35 12.34 6.24
CA PRO A 9 -0.18 11.46 5.08
C PRO A 9 -0.63 12.14 3.79
N VAL A 10 -1.61 13.05 3.84
CA VAL A 10 -2.12 13.78 2.67
C VAL A 10 -1.01 14.66 2.08
N ARG A 11 -0.23 15.33 2.95
CA ARG A 11 0.91 16.16 2.53
C ARG A 11 2.00 15.34 1.84
N ARG A 12 2.16 14.06 2.16
CA ARG A 12 3.19 13.21 1.53
C ARG A 12 2.84 12.77 0.11
N PHE A 13 1.55 12.77 -0.23
CA PHE A 13 1.03 12.39 -1.55
C PHE A 13 0.66 13.59 -2.43
N MET A 14 0.66 14.80 -1.87
CA MET A 14 0.49 16.03 -2.62
C MET A 14 1.76 16.31 -3.45
N PRO A 15 1.65 16.68 -4.74
CA PRO A 15 2.79 17.09 -5.52
C PRO A 15 3.40 18.37 -4.92
N ILE A 16 4.73 18.39 -4.79
CA ILE A 16 5.47 19.47 -4.13
C ILE A 16 5.23 20.82 -4.83
N ASP A 17 5.03 20.79 -6.14
CA ASP A 17 4.76 21.98 -6.96
C ASP A 17 3.35 22.58 -6.71
N GLU A 18 2.39 21.80 -6.20
CA GLU A 18 1.01 22.25 -5.91
C GLU A 18 0.82 22.62 -4.43
N MET A 19 1.83 22.43 -3.57
CA MET A 19 1.74 22.76 -2.14
C MET A 19 1.62 24.25 -1.86
N GLY A 20 1.97 25.13 -2.80
CA GLY A 20 1.86 26.58 -2.63
C GLY A 20 2.42 27.08 -1.28
N THR A 21 1.85 28.16 -0.76
CA THR A 21 2.06 28.59 0.63
C THR A 21 1.05 27.89 1.53
N GLU A 22 1.50 27.28 2.63
CA GLU A 22 0.62 26.72 3.65
C GLU A 22 -0.41 27.77 4.11
N GLY A 23 -1.70 27.45 4.01
CA GLY A 23 -2.81 28.36 4.36
C GLY A 23 -3.37 29.23 3.22
N SER A 24 -2.99 28.96 1.97
CA SER A 24 -3.64 29.55 0.79
C SER A 24 -4.93 28.78 0.41
N GLU A 25 -5.93 29.45 -0.18
CA GLU A 25 -7.17 28.79 -0.65
C GLU A 25 -6.89 27.65 -1.64
N HIS A 26 -5.81 27.76 -2.42
CA HIS A 26 -5.39 26.72 -3.36
C HIS A 26 -4.88 25.48 -2.60
N TYR A 27 -4.07 25.67 -1.57
CA TYR A 27 -3.55 24.59 -0.73
C TYR A 27 -4.68 23.79 -0.07
N ASP A 28 -5.66 24.47 0.52
CA ASP A 28 -6.77 23.81 1.22
C ASP A 28 -7.64 22.97 0.29
N LYS A 29 -7.83 23.43 -0.96
CA LYS A 29 -8.55 22.67 -1.99
C LYS A 29 -7.80 21.40 -2.38
N VAL A 30 -6.51 21.51 -2.72
CA VAL A 30 -5.68 20.36 -3.10
C VAL A 30 -5.55 19.36 -1.94
N TYR A 31 -5.53 19.86 -0.71
CA TYR A 31 -5.54 19.06 0.50
C TYR A 31 -6.81 18.21 0.64
N GLU A 32 -7.99 18.83 0.60
CA GLU A 32 -9.26 18.11 0.74
C GLU A 32 -9.49 17.14 -0.42
N GLU A 33 -9.15 17.53 -1.65
CA GLU A 33 -9.21 16.61 -2.80
C GLU A 33 -8.33 15.38 -2.61
N THR A 34 -7.10 15.57 -2.13
CA THR A 34 -6.15 14.48 -1.90
C THR A 34 -6.61 13.58 -0.75
N LYS A 35 -7.15 14.16 0.32
CA LYS A 35 -7.74 13.43 1.45
C LYS A 35 -8.92 12.55 1.02
N ILE A 36 -9.80 13.07 0.16
CA ILE A 36 -10.94 12.33 -0.40
C ILE A 36 -10.45 11.22 -1.34
N ARG A 37 -9.49 11.50 -2.24
CA ARG A 37 -8.89 10.48 -3.13
C ARG A 37 -8.28 9.32 -2.34
N LEU A 38 -7.60 9.63 -1.24
CA LEU A 38 -7.01 8.63 -0.35
C LEU A 38 -8.06 7.92 0.52
N GLY A 39 -9.31 8.37 0.55
CA GLY A 39 -10.38 7.82 1.39
C GLY A 39 -10.16 8.07 2.89
N LEU A 40 -9.33 9.07 3.23
CA LEU A 40 -8.99 9.44 4.61
C LEU A 40 -10.12 10.23 5.30
N ASP A 41 -11.13 10.65 4.55
CA ASP A 41 -12.38 11.23 5.04
C ASP A 41 -13.25 10.20 5.78
N LYS A 42 -13.13 8.91 5.44
CA LYS A 42 -14.02 7.86 5.94
C LYS A 42 -13.55 7.26 7.28
N PRO A 43 -14.48 6.71 8.10
CA PRO A 43 -14.14 5.96 9.30
C PRO A 43 -13.18 4.79 9.00
N ILE A 44 -12.29 4.48 9.95
CA ILE A 44 -11.29 3.41 9.83
C ILE A 44 -11.89 2.05 9.41
N PRO A 45 -13.06 1.61 9.95
CA PRO A 45 -13.67 0.36 9.52
C PRO A 45 -14.01 0.33 8.02
N VAL A 46 -14.53 1.44 7.48
CA VAL A 46 -14.91 1.56 6.07
C VAL A 46 -13.68 1.51 5.16
N GLN A 47 -12.59 2.15 5.57
CA GLN A 47 -11.31 2.07 4.84
C GLN A 47 -10.81 0.64 4.75
N TYR A 48 -10.92 -0.13 5.85
CA TYR A 48 -10.45 -1.51 5.90
C TYR A 48 -11.32 -2.45 5.06
N VAL A 49 -12.64 -2.32 5.12
CA VAL A 49 -13.56 -3.13 4.29
C VAL A 49 -13.32 -2.88 2.81
N ARG A 50 -13.17 -1.61 2.39
CA ARG A 50 -12.87 -1.26 0.99
C ARG A 50 -11.55 -1.87 0.54
N TRP A 51 -10.52 -1.79 1.38
CA TRP A 51 -9.22 -2.42 1.11
C TRP A 51 -9.32 -3.94 1.02
N ALA A 52 -10.05 -4.58 1.94
CA ALA A 52 -10.23 -6.03 1.94
C ALA A 52 -10.96 -6.50 0.68
N GLN A 53 -12.02 -5.80 0.26
CA GLN A 53 -12.77 -6.10 -0.96
C GLN A 53 -11.91 -5.93 -2.23
N ALA A 54 -11.11 -4.86 -2.31
CA ALA A 54 -10.18 -4.66 -3.42
C ALA A 54 -9.09 -5.76 -3.45
N THR A 55 -8.52 -6.08 -2.29
CA THR A 55 -7.50 -7.14 -2.14
C THR A 55 -8.02 -8.50 -2.56
N LEU A 56 -9.26 -8.84 -2.16
CA LEU A 56 -9.94 -10.07 -2.58
C LEU A 56 -10.20 -10.13 -4.10
N SER A 57 -10.32 -8.98 -4.75
CA SER A 57 -10.48 -8.87 -6.20
C SER A 57 -9.14 -8.92 -6.95
N GLY A 58 -8.02 -9.11 -6.24
CA GLY A 58 -6.67 -9.12 -6.81
C GLY A 58 -6.02 -7.73 -6.92
N ASP A 59 -6.72 -6.67 -6.51
CA ASP A 59 -6.18 -5.32 -6.43
C ASP A 59 -5.62 -5.06 -5.03
N PHE A 60 -4.34 -5.38 -4.85
CA PHE A 60 -3.60 -5.09 -3.63
C PHE A 60 -3.29 -3.58 -3.45
N GLY A 61 -3.71 -2.74 -4.40
CA GLY A 61 -3.48 -1.31 -4.42
C GLY A 61 -2.05 -0.94 -4.84
N SER A 62 -1.77 0.36 -4.72
CA SER A 62 -0.45 0.92 -4.98
C SER A 62 0.37 0.99 -3.69
N SER A 63 1.64 0.63 -3.78
CA SER A 63 2.58 0.78 -2.67
C SER A 63 2.75 2.25 -2.32
N THR A 64 2.45 2.59 -1.07
CA THR A 64 2.66 3.89 -0.43
C THR A 64 4.12 4.38 -0.53
N GLN A 65 5.08 3.45 -0.61
CA GLN A 65 6.52 3.75 -0.64
C GLN A 65 7.10 3.74 -2.05
N TYR A 66 6.68 2.81 -2.90
CA TYR A 66 7.26 2.64 -4.24
C TYR A 66 6.41 3.24 -5.36
N ARG A 67 5.19 3.74 -5.06
CA ARG A 67 4.21 4.26 -6.03
C ARG A 67 3.94 3.31 -7.21
N LYS A 68 4.15 2.01 -7.00
CA LYS A 68 3.95 0.94 -7.97
C LYS A 68 2.89 -0.03 -7.46
N PRO A 69 2.20 -0.77 -8.36
CA PRO A 69 1.29 -1.82 -7.95
C PRO A 69 1.98 -2.79 -6.98
N VAL A 70 1.35 -3.08 -5.84
CA VAL A 70 1.93 -3.99 -4.84
C VAL A 70 2.23 -5.37 -5.44
N VAL A 71 1.42 -5.80 -6.41
CA VAL A 71 1.62 -7.05 -7.16
C VAL A 71 3.01 -7.11 -7.80
N GLU A 72 3.50 -6.03 -8.41
CA GLU A 72 4.84 -6.01 -9.03
C GLU A 72 5.97 -6.05 -8.00
N VAL A 73 5.76 -5.38 -6.86
CA VAL A 73 6.74 -5.32 -5.77
C VAL A 73 6.85 -6.67 -5.04
N VAL A 74 5.72 -7.35 -4.87
CA VAL A 74 5.65 -8.64 -4.15
C VAL A 74 5.99 -9.82 -5.05
N ALA A 75 5.67 -9.78 -6.35
CA ALA A 75 5.91 -10.90 -7.28
C ALA A 75 7.39 -11.34 -7.33
N GLY A 76 8.34 -10.40 -7.28
CA GLY A 76 9.77 -10.71 -7.27
C GLY A 76 10.21 -11.52 -6.04
N PRO A 77 10.08 -10.98 -4.83
CA PRO A 77 10.39 -11.69 -3.58
C PRO A 77 9.59 -13.00 -3.42
N LEU A 78 8.31 -13.00 -3.80
CA LEU A 78 7.43 -14.17 -3.69
C LEU A 78 7.96 -15.35 -4.49
N ARG A 79 8.50 -15.11 -5.70
CA ARG A 79 9.14 -16.15 -6.51
C ARG A 79 10.35 -16.74 -5.82
N ASN A 80 11.19 -15.92 -5.18
CA ASN A 80 12.38 -16.40 -4.49
C ASN A 80 12.02 -17.22 -3.25
N SER A 81 11.02 -16.76 -2.48
CA SER A 81 10.48 -17.52 -1.35
C SER A 81 9.86 -18.85 -1.78
N LEU A 82 9.13 -18.90 -2.89
CA LEU A 82 8.57 -20.14 -3.44
C LEU A 82 9.66 -21.14 -3.83
N VAL A 83 10.71 -20.70 -4.54
CA VAL A 83 11.83 -21.57 -4.92
C VAL A 83 12.54 -22.13 -3.69
N LEU A 84 12.82 -21.28 -2.70
CA LEU A 84 13.44 -21.70 -1.44
C LEU A 84 12.55 -22.66 -0.66
N ASN A 85 11.25 -22.39 -0.58
CA ASN A 85 10.30 -23.23 0.15
C ASN A 85 10.17 -24.60 -0.51
N ILE A 86 9.96 -24.65 -1.83
CA ILE A 86 9.89 -25.91 -2.59
C ILE A 86 11.19 -26.70 -2.47
N GLY A 87 12.35 -26.05 -2.63
CA GLY A 87 13.65 -26.70 -2.48
C GLY A 87 13.85 -27.28 -1.08
N SER A 88 13.50 -26.51 -0.04
CA SER A 88 13.55 -26.96 1.35
C SER A 88 12.59 -28.11 1.63
N THR A 89 11.36 -28.07 1.11
CA THR A 89 10.37 -29.15 1.25
C THR A 89 10.85 -30.43 0.58
N ILE A 90 11.43 -30.35 -0.62
CA ILE A 90 11.96 -31.52 -1.33
C ILE A 90 13.09 -32.16 -0.52
N ILE A 91 14.06 -31.37 -0.06
CA ILE A 91 15.17 -31.86 0.76
C ILE A 91 14.66 -32.49 2.05
N ALA A 92 13.75 -31.82 2.76
CA ALA A 92 13.16 -32.32 3.99
C ALA A 92 12.37 -33.62 3.78
N PHE A 93 11.65 -33.74 2.66
CA PHE A 93 10.89 -34.94 2.31
C PHE A 93 11.80 -36.14 2.07
N PHE A 94 12.92 -35.95 1.37
CA PHE A 94 13.90 -37.02 1.15
C PHE A 94 14.61 -37.44 2.45
N ILE A 95 14.97 -36.50 3.32
CA ILE A 95 15.55 -36.81 4.64
C ILE A 95 14.53 -37.56 5.51
N SER A 96 13.25 -37.19 5.44
CA SER A 96 12.20 -37.83 6.25
C SER A 96 11.86 -39.25 5.80
N ILE A 97 12.16 -39.62 4.56
CA ILE A 97 11.86 -40.94 4.00
C ILE A 97 12.96 -41.97 4.33
N VAL A 98 14.21 -41.51 4.46
CA VAL A 98 15.37 -42.35 4.81
C VAL A 98 15.44 -42.58 6.30
#